data_AF-A0A7L9FI97-F1
#
_entry.id   AF-A0A7L9FI97-F1
#
_cell.length_a   1.000
_cell.length_b   1.000
_cell.length_c   1.000
_cell.angle_alpha   90.00
_cell.angle_beta   90.00
_cell.angle_gamma   90.00
#
_symmetry.space_group_name_H-M   'P 1'
#
loop_
_entity.id
_entity.type
_entity.pdbx_description
1 polymer ?
#
loop_
_entity_poly.entity_id
_entity_poly.type
_entity_poly.pdbx_seq_one_letter_code
_entity_poly.pdbx_strand_id
1 'polypeptide(L)' 'MRRKDVHYEAEVRQCRACHNIYAGNTLCPNCGSAEHEVLVRARGRTPTRPSSWR' A
#
# COMPACT_ATOMS: atom_id res chain seq x y z
N MET A 1 -4.25 -5.26 -28.57
CA MET A 1 -3.40 -4.79 -27.44
C MET A 1 -4.06 -5.21 -26.12
N ARG A 2 -3.43 -6.10 -25.34
CA ARG A 2 -3.95 -6.53 -24.01
C ARG A 2 -3.76 -5.38 -23.01
N ARG A 3 -4.85 -4.86 -22.43
CA ARG A 3 -4.81 -3.91 -21.32
C ARG A 3 -4.20 -4.64 -20.12
N LYS A 4 -3.08 -4.14 -19.58
CA LYS A 4 -2.50 -4.64 -18.34
C LYS A 4 -3.09 -3.80 -17.22
N ASP A 5 -4.19 -4.26 -16.64
CA ASP A 5 -4.70 -3.69 -15.40
C ASP A 5 -3.61 -3.86 -14.32
N VAL A 6 -3.07 -2.75 -13.82
CA VAL A 6 -2.12 -2.78 -12.71
C VAL A 6 -2.94 -2.78 -11.44
N HIS A 7 -3.07 -3.95 -10.83
CA HIS A 7 -3.61 -4.09 -9.49
C HIS A 7 -2.55 -3.60 -8.51
N TYR A 8 -2.81 -2.49 -7.83
CA TYR A 8 -1.98 -2.08 -6.70
C TYR A 8 -2.69 -2.48 -5.40
N GLU A 9 -2.01 -3.28 -4.60
CA GLU A 9 -2.40 -3.55 -3.22
C GLU A 9 -1.52 -2.69 -2.33
N ALA A 10 -2.11 -1.65 -1.74
CA ALA A 10 -1.44 -0.86 -0.72
C ALA A 10 -1.97 -1.30 0.66
N GLU A 11 -1.10 -1.86 1.48
CA GLU A 11 -1.40 -2.17 2.88
C GLU A 11 -0.81 -1.07 3.78
N VAL A 12 -1.67 -0.41 4.55
CA VAL A 12 -1.26 0.46 5.65
C VAL A 12 -1.20 -0.39 6.91
N ARG A 13 -0.06 -0.33 7.58
CA ARG A 13 0.26 -1.10 8.78
C ARG A 13 0.60 -0.17 9.93
N GLN A 14 0.38 -0.64 11.15
CA GLN A 14 0.84 0.01 12.38
C GLN A 14 1.75 -0.93 13.15
N CYS A 15 2.93 -0.44 13.55
CA CYS A 15 3.85 -1.22 14.36
C CYS A 15 3.33 -1.36 15.79
N ARG A 16 3.32 -2.58 16.35
CA ARG A 16 2.90 -2.79 17.75
C ARG A 16 3.91 -2.30 18.79
N ALA A 17 5.19 -2.20 18.43
CA ALA A 17 6.23 -1.79 19.36
C ALA A 17 6.27 -0.27 19.59
N CYS A 18 6.11 0.52 18.53
CA CYS A 18 6.25 1.99 18.58
C CYS A 18 5.04 2.75 18.03
N HIS A 19 3.98 2.04 17.65
CA HIS A 19 2.70 2.59 17.16
C HIS A 19 2.83 3.45 15.89
N ASN A 20 3.99 3.40 15.21
CA ASN A 20 4.24 4.09 13.95
C ASN A 20 3.39 3.47 12.82
N ILE A 21 2.71 4.33 12.05
CA ILE A 21 1.88 3.95 10.91
C ILE A 21 2.66 4.14 9.62
N TYR A 22 2.75 3.10 8.80
CA TYR A 22 3.51 3.11 7.56
C TYR A 22 2.85 2.24 6.50
N ALA A 23 3.08 2.54 5.22
CA ALA A 23 2.59 1.75 4.11
C ALA A 23 3.65 0.76 3.63
N GLY A 24 3.24 -0.48 3.33
CA GLY A 24 4.10 -1.48 2.69
C GLY A 24 4.90 -2.35 3.66
N ASN A 25 6.23 -2.31 3.54
CA ASN A 25 7.30 -3.16 4.07
C ASN A 25 7.01 -4.19 5.19
N THR A 26 7.77 -5.29 5.18
CA THR A 26 7.73 -6.36 6.19
C THR A 26 8.26 -5.95 7.56
N LEU A 27 8.95 -4.80 7.67
CA LEU A 27 9.55 -4.30 8.91
C LEU A 27 9.18 -2.84 9.14
N CYS A 28 8.98 -2.48 10.40
CA CYS A 28 8.75 -1.10 10.78
C CYS A 28 9.98 -0.24 10.46
N PRO A 29 9.85 0.84 9.68
CA PRO A 29 10.99 1.69 9.33
C PRO A 29 11.54 2.49 10.51
N ASN A 30 10.77 2.65 11.58
CA ASN A 30 11.16 3.45 12.74
C ASN A 30 12.01 2.65 13.75
N CYS A 31 11.64 1.40 14.03
CA CYS A 31 12.27 0.58 15.06
C CYS A 31 12.74 -0.80 14.59
N GLY A 32 12.51 -1.17 13.33
CA GLY A 32 12.90 -2.46 12.76
C GLY A 32 12.05 -3.65 13.19
N SER A 33 11.00 -3.45 14.02
CA SER A 33 10.14 -4.55 14.45
C SER A 33 9.32 -5.14 13.30
N ALA A 34 9.24 -6.48 13.27
CA ALA A 34 8.36 -7.25 12.38
C ALA A 34 6.93 -7.41 12.92
N GLU A 35 6.67 -6.98 14.16
CA GLU A 35 5.33 -7.04 14.74
C GLU A 35 4.52 -5.81 14.36
N HIS A 36 3.52 -6.02 13.51
CA HIS A 36 2.65 -4.97 13.01
C HIS A 36 1.23 -5.48 12.74
N GLU A 37 0.25 -4.60 12.91
CA GLU A 37 -1.15 -4.84 12.56
C GLU A 37 -1.49 -4.15 11.23
N VAL A 38 -2.33 -4.78 10.42
CA VAL A 38 -2.81 -4.18 9.16
C VAL A 38 -4.03 -3.33 9.48
N LEU A 39 -3.93 -2.02 9.26
CA LEU A 39 -5.03 -1.08 9.49
C LEU A 39 -5.94 -0.97 8.27
N VAL A 40 -5.36 -0.84 7.08
CA VAL A 40 -6.11 -0.63 5.84
C VAL A 40 -5.52 -1.47 4.73
N ARG A 41 -6.38 -2.17 3.99
CA ARG A 41 -6.04 -2.84 2.73
C ARG A 41 -6.74 -2.12 1.59
N ALA A 42 -6.02 -1.22 0.93
CA ALA A 42 -6.54 -0.56 -0.26
C ALA A 42 -6.24 -1.44 -1.48
N ARG A 43 -7.30 -1.97 -2.08
CA ARG A 43 -7.26 -2.65 -3.38
C ARG A 43 -7.75 -1.67 -4.43
N GLY A 44 -6.81 -1.07 -5.17
CA GLY A 44 -7.14 -0.18 -6.26
C GLY A 44 -6.91 -0.83 -7.62
N ARG A 45 -7.78 -0.51 -8.58
CA ARG A 45 -7.47 -0.66 -10.00
C ARG A 45 -7.14 0.74 -10.49
N THR A 46 -5.91 0.99 -10.92
CA THR A 46 -5.67 2.19 -11.73
C THR A 46 -6.21 1.90 -13.13
N PRO A 47 -7.30 2.56 -13.58
CA PRO A 47 -7.59 2.53 -15.00
C PRO A 47 -6.44 3.26 -15.69
N THR A 48 -5.64 2.55 -16.48
CA THR A 48 -4.76 3.20 -17.45
C THR A 48 -5.64 3.89 -18.48
N ARG A 49 -6.11 5.10 -18.16
CA ARG A 49 -6.69 6.02 -19.13
C ARG A 49 -5.90 7.31 -19.09
N PRO A 50 -5.18 7.67 -20.17
CA PRO A 50 -4.55 8.98 -20.25
C PRO A 50 -5.62 10.04 -20.15
N SER A 51 -5.35 11.07 -19.36
CA SER A 51 -6.13 12.30 -19.28
C SER A 51 -6.03 13.05 -20.61
N SER A 52 -6.83 12.68 -21.60
CA SER A 52 -7.24 13.62 -22.63
C SER A 52 -8.51 14.30 -22.14
N TRP A 53 -8.34 15.39 -21.39
CA TRP A 53 -9.39 16.39 -21.24
C TRP A 53 -9.65 16.95 -22.64
N ARG A 54 -10.85 16.75 -23.16
CA ARG A 54 -11.35 17.41 -24.36
C ARG A 54 -12.76 17.90 -24.09
#